data_AF-A0AAW9SCS9-F1
#
_entry.id   AF-A0AAW9SCS9-F1
#
_cell.length_a   1.000
_cell.length_b   1.000
_cell.length_c   1.000
_cell.angle_alpha   90.00
_cell.angle_beta   90.00
_cell.angle_gamma   90.00
#
_symmetry.space_group_name_H-M   'P 1'
#
loop_
_entity.id
_entity.type
_entity.pdbx_description
1 polymer ?
#
loop_
_entity_poly.entity_id
_entity_poly.type
_entity_poly.pdbx_seq_one_letter_code
_entity_poly.pdbx_strand_id
1 'polypeptide(L)'
;MKKSSGTSDRRSFIKKSSALALGSGSLFALPNASWAEPVSKEDDLNIIGPKEGFSPQVGTLVSMMNWMRSVILYPVKNLTVEDLDYLHDENANSIGAMLWHLAATERFYQIHSFEGKKWGDWPEEDKAAWSTASRLGAEARQTIKGHTLDFYLTKLEEVRNQTLQELAKRDDDWLMEVDKEWPWGPTNNYCKWFHVCEHESNHNGQIKWLVSRLPSAKKKK
;
A
#
# COMPACT_ATOMS: atom_id res chain seq x y z
N MET A 1 22.42 37.79 47.35
CA MET A 1 22.36 36.33 47.05
C MET A 1 21.58 35.69 48.19
N LYS A 2 20.46 34.97 48.05
CA LYS A 2 20.05 33.96 47.07
C LYS A 2 18.55 34.08 46.71
N LYS A 3 18.21 33.78 45.46
CA LYS A 3 16.86 33.50 44.94
C LYS A 3 16.43 32.06 45.28
N SER A 4 15.13 31.85 45.50
CA SER A 4 14.36 30.60 45.38
C SER A 4 12.89 31.04 45.38
N SER A 5 12.04 30.99 44.34
CA SER A 5 11.71 30.10 43.22
C SER A 5 10.77 28.92 43.54
N GLY A 6 9.50 29.04 43.10
CA GLY A 6 8.55 27.95 42.84
C GLY A 6 7.82 27.42 44.06
N THR A 7 6.52 27.08 44.05
CA THR A 7 5.66 26.66 42.94
C THR A 7 4.19 26.85 43.35
N SER A 8 3.34 27.32 42.43
CA SER A 8 1.88 27.30 42.61
C SER A 8 1.40 25.85 42.52
N ASP A 9 0.83 25.37 43.61
CA ASP A 9 0.47 23.98 43.84
C ASP A 9 -0.80 23.62 43.05
N ARG A 10 -0.62 23.04 41.85
CA ARG A 10 -1.68 22.54 40.96
C ARG A 10 -2.57 21.48 41.64
N ARG A 11 -2.16 20.92 42.78
CA ARG A 11 -2.95 19.96 43.57
C ARG A 11 -4.06 20.60 44.41
N SER A 12 -3.99 21.91 44.66
CA SER A 12 -5.05 22.62 45.39
C SER A 12 -6.31 22.86 44.56
N PHE A 13 -6.19 22.86 43.22
CA PHE A 13 -7.30 23.07 42.30
C PHE A 13 -8.19 21.82 42.16
N ILE A 14 -7.62 20.62 42.32
CA ILE A 14 -8.35 19.35 42.18
C ILE A 14 -9.17 18.99 43.43
N LYS A 15 -8.82 19.52 44.61
CA LYS A 15 -9.48 19.17 45.88
C LYS A 15 -10.73 19.99 46.22
N LYS A 16 -11.15 20.96 45.40
CA LYS A 16 -12.32 21.82 45.68
C LYS A 16 -13.55 21.54 44.80
N SER A 17 -13.53 20.52 43.95
CA SER A 17 -14.66 20.21 43.06
C SER A 17 -15.51 19.00 43.49
N SER A 18 -15.21 18.37 44.64
CA SER A 18 -15.89 17.16 45.12
C SER A 18 -17.10 17.44 46.02
N ALA A 19 -17.90 18.45 45.71
CA ALA A 19 -19.19 18.68 46.37
C ALA A 19 -20.10 19.58 45.53
N LEU A 20 -20.87 18.98 44.61
CA LEU A 20 -22.14 19.56 44.16
C LEU A 20 -23.09 18.45 43.68
N ALA A 21 -24.01 18.13 44.61
CA ALA A 21 -25.40 17.75 44.42
C ALA A 21 -25.75 16.51 43.58
N LEU A 22 -26.03 15.42 44.30
CA LEU A 22 -27.06 14.44 43.95
C LEU A 22 -28.41 15.16 43.81
N GLY A 23 -28.86 15.43 42.58
CA GLY A 23 -30.16 16.06 42.33
C GLY A 23 -30.48 16.16 40.84
N SER A 24 -31.51 15.42 40.42
CA SER A 24 -32.27 15.55 39.15
C SER A 24 -31.48 15.65 37.83
N GLY A 25 -31.50 14.53 37.08
CA GLY A 25 -31.62 14.49 35.62
C GLY A 25 -30.95 15.63 34.85
N SER A 26 -29.63 15.58 34.73
CA SER A 26 -28.90 16.37 33.73
C SER A 26 -27.94 15.43 33.03
N LEU A 27 -28.21 15.26 31.73
CA LEU A 27 -27.37 14.59 30.77
C LEU A 27 -25.91 15.00 30.96
N PHE A 28 -25.06 14.10 31.44
CA PHE A 28 -23.64 14.16 31.12
C PHE A 28 -23.48 13.79 29.64
N ALA A 29 -23.94 14.68 28.75
CA ALA A 29 -23.42 14.76 27.41
C ALA A 29 -21.99 15.26 27.56
N LEU A 30 -21.05 14.34 27.79
CA LEU A 30 -19.66 14.60 27.45
C LEU A 30 -19.71 15.02 25.97
N PRO A 31 -19.25 16.23 25.59
CA PRO A 31 -19.02 16.48 24.19
C PRO A 31 -18.00 15.43 23.79
N ASN A 32 -18.43 14.42 23.01
CA ASN A 32 -17.51 13.78 22.10
C ASN A 32 -16.96 14.94 21.30
N ALA A 33 -15.76 15.38 21.65
CA ALA A 33 -15.00 16.29 20.83
C ALA A 33 -14.73 15.48 19.56
N SER A 34 -15.68 15.53 18.63
CA SER A 34 -15.48 15.19 17.25
C SER A 34 -14.51 16.24 16.73
N TRP A 35 -13.23 16.03 17.02
CA TRP A 35 -12.17 16.71 16.29
C TRP A 35 -12.39 16.27 14.85
N ALA A 36 -12.87 17.20 14.02
CA ALA A 36 -12.92 16.97 12.60
C ALA A 36 -11.48 16.71 12.17
N GLU A 37 -11.19 15.47 11.78
CA GLU A 37 -9.89 15.14 11.21
C GLU A 37 -9.68 16.05 10.00
N PRO A 38 -8.50 16.69 9.85
CA PRO A 38 -8.24 17.56 8.72
C PRO A 38 -8.26 16.72 7.43
N VAL A 39 -9.33 16.84 6.65
CA VAL A 39 -9.46 16.23 5.32
C VAL A 39 -9.32 17.33 4.27
N SER A 40 -8.47 17.08 3.27
CA SER A 40 -8.35 17.95 2.10
C SER A 40 -9.68 17.99 1.34
N LYS A 41 -10.06 19.15 0.80
CA LYS A 41 -11.19 19.26 -0.13
C LYS A 41 -10.80 18.92 -1.58
N GLU A 42 -9.50 18.87 -1.87
CA GLU A 42 -8.97 18.53 -3.18
C GLU A 42 -8.87 17.01 -3.35
N ASP A 43 -9.34 16.51 -4.49
CA ASP A 43 -9.29 15.10 -4.88
C ASP A 43 -8.45 14.91 -6.15
N ASP A 44 -7.14 15.10 -5.99
CA ASP A 44 -6.14 14.94 -7.05
C ASP A 44 -5.15 13.80 -6.73
N LEU A 45 -4.51 13.26 -7.77
CA LEU A 45 -3.55 12.15 -7.65
C LEU A 45 -2.38 12.45 -6.69
N ASN A 46 -1.91 13.71 -6.66
CA ASN A 46 -0.81 14.15 -5.80
C ASN A 46 -1.25 14.57 -4.39
N ILE A 47 -2.53 14.38 -4.04
CA ILE A 47 -3.08 14.68 -2.73
C ILE A 47 -3.40 13.35 -2.03
N ILE A 48 -2.61 13.04 -1.01
CA ILE A 48 -2.77 11.82 -0.19
C ILE A 48 -3.77 12.11 0.94
N GLY A 49 -4.74 11.22 1.10
CA GLY A 49 -5.78 11.33 2.12
C GLY A 49 -6.97 10.42 1.84
N PRO A 50 -8.02 10.50 2.68
CA PRO A 50 -9.24 9.70 2.51
C PRO A 50 -9.83 9.82 1.10
N LYS A 51 -10.44 8.74 0.61
CA LYS A 51 -11.10 8.67 -0.69
C LYS A 51 -12.56 8.25 -0.51
N GLU A 52 -13.44 8.85 -1.31
CA GLU A 52 -14.86 8.50 -1.31
C GLU A 52 -15.05 7.00 -1.61
N GLY A 53 -16.01 6.37 -0.93
CA GLY A 53 -16.27 4.93 -1.05
C GLY A 53 -15.41 4.03 -0.14
N PHE A 54 -14.55 4.61 0.70
CA PHE A 54 -13.70 3.88 1.65
C PHE A 54 -13.77 4.52 3.06
N SER A 55 -13.43 3.76 4.11
CA SER A 55 -13.18 4.33 5.44
C SER A 55 -11.90 5.20 5.43
N PRO A 56 -11.71 6.14 6.38
CA PRO A 56 -10.64 7.14 6.31
C PRO A 56 -9.22 6.59 6.09
N GLN A 57 -8.81 5.56 6.84
CA GLN A 57 -7.47 4.98 6.70
C GLN A 57 -7.36 4.11 5.45
N VAL A 58 -8.39 3.32 5.13
CA VAL A 58 -8.43 2.52 3.89
C VAL A 58 -8.34 3.44 2.67
N GLY A 59 -9.10 4.53 2.63
CA GLY A 59 -9.07 5.52 1.55
C GLY A 59 -7.71 6.22 1.43
N THR A 60 -7.06 6.51 2.55
CA THR A 60 -5.69 7.05 2.56
C THR A 60 -4.70 6.08 1.95
N LEU A 61 -4.74 4.80 2.33
CA LEU A 61 -3.94 3.74 1.73
C LEU A 61 -4.21 3.62 0.21
N VAL A 62 -5.48 3.65 -0.22
CA VAL A 62 -5.85 3.65 -1.64
C VAL A 62 -5.22 4.83 -2.38
N SER A 63 -5.23 6.03 -1.80
CA SER A 63 -4.58 7.20 -2.41
C SER A 63 -3.07 7.01 -2.60
N MET A 64 -2.38 6.38 -1.63
CA MET A 64 -0.97 6.04 -1.73
C MET A 64 -0.70 5.00 -2.83
N MET A 65 -1.52 3.95 -2.89
CA MET A 65 -1.42 2.89 -3.90
C MET A 65 -1.67 3.43 -5.32
N ASN A 66 -2.61 4.38 -5.47
CA ASN A 66 -2.90 5.04 -6.75
C ASN A 66 -1.73 5.93 -7.20
N TRP A 67 -1.20 6.75 -6.28
CA TRP A 67 -0.02 7.57 -6.57
C TRP A 67 1.17 6.69 -6.96
N MET A 68 1.47 5.65 -6.19
CA MET A 68 2.59 4.76 -6.48
C MET A 68 2.46 4.08 -7.84
N ARG A 69 1.27 3.54 -8.16
CA ARG A 69 1.00 2.93 -9.46
C ARG A 69 1.28 3.91 -10.61
N SER A 70 0.85 5.16 -10.48
CA SER A 70 1.11 6.18 -11.50
C SER A 70 2.61 6.44 -11.71
N VAL A 71 3.37 6.44 -10.63
CA VAL A 71 4.82 6.73 -10.64
C VAL A 71 5.61 5.58 -11.26
N ILE A 72 5.24 4.32 -10.99
CA ILE A 72 5.93 3.16 -11.58
C ILE A 72 5.61 2.99 -13.06
N LEU A 73 4.42 3.42 -13.50
CA LEU A 73 4.00 3.30 -14.90
C LEU A 73 4.59 4.40 -15.78
N TYR A 74 4.98 5.55 -15.20
CA TYR A 74 5.61 6.63 -15.93
C TYR A 74 6.87 6.23 -16.73
N PRO A 75 7.90 5.59 -16.15
CA PRO A 75 9.13 5.25 -16.87
C PRO A 75 8.94 4.16 -17.94
N VAL A 76 7.87 3.38 -17.89
CA VAL A 76 7.63 2.28 -18.85
C VAL A 76 6.75 2.68 -20.04
N LYS A 77 6.31 3.94 -20.10
CA LYS A 77 5.50 4.44 -21.22
C LYS A 77 6.24 4.27 -22.54
N ASN A 78 5.57 3.66 -23.51
CA ASN A 78 6.07 3.43 -24.87
C ASN A 78 7.30 2.51 -24.97
N LEU A 79 7.56 1.68 -23.95
CA LEU A 79 8.56 0.63 -24.09
C LEU A 79 8.10 -0.43 -25.09
N THR A 80 9.01 -0.83 -25.97
CA THR A 80 8.78 -1.90 -26.94
C THR A 80 8.90 -3.27 -26.26
N VAL A 81 8.50 -4.34 -26.94
CA VAL A 81 8.72 -5.72 -26.45
C VAL A 81 10.22 -5.97 -26.20
N GLU A 82 11.10 -5.49 -27.09
CA GLU A 82 12.56 -5.61 -26.91
C GLU A 82 13.05 -4.89 -25.64
N ASP A 83 12.50 -3.70 -25.35
CA ASP A 83 12.83 -2.96 -24.12
C ASP A 83 12.32 -3.68 -22.87
N LEU A 84 11.13 -4.27 -22.93
CA LEU A 84 10.51 -5.00 -21.82
C LEU A 84 11.25 -6.29 -21.50
N ASP A 85 11.79 -6.96 -22.52
CA ASP A 85 12.53 -8.22 -22.42
C ASP A 85 14.04 -8.02 -22.16
N TYR A 86 14.51 -6.77 -22.16
CA TYR A 86 15.92 -6.44 -21.92
C TYR A 86 16.41 -7.00 -20.58
N LEU A 87 17.49 -7.78 -20.64
CA LEU A 87 18.24 -8.25 -19.47
C LEU A 87 19.61 -7.57 -19.46
N HIS A 88 19.93 -6.90 -18.34
CA HIS A 88 21.21 -6.23 -18.19
C HIS A 88 22.37 -7.20 -18.01
N ASP A 89 22.14 -8.23 -17.21
CA ASP A 89 23.05 -9.34 -16.95
C ASP A 89 22.22 -10.60 -16.61
N GLU A 90 22.90 -11.72 -16.34
CA GLU A 90 22.27 -13.02 -16.06
C GLU A 90 21.49 -13.07 -14.73
N ASN A 91 21.71 -12.11 -13.83
CA ASN A 91 21.10 -12.03 -12.51
C ASN A 91 19.95 -11.01 -12.44
N ALA A 92 19.91 -10.05 -13.37
CA ALA A 92 18.86 -9.04 -13.48
C ALA A 92 17.48 -9.66 -13.81
N ASN A 93 16.40 -8.97 -13.45
CA ASN A 93 15.05 -9.27 -13.96
C ASN A 93 14.70 -8.26 -15.06
N SER A 94 13.95 -8.70 -16.08
CA SER A 94 13.49 -7.81 -17.15
C SER A 94 12.39 -6.88 -16.63
N ILE A 95 12.14 -5.78 -17.35
CA ILE A 95 11.09 -4.82 -16.97
C ILE A 95 9.72 -5.49 -17.04
N GLY A 96 9.45 -6.29 -18.08
CA GLY A 96 8.20 -7.04 -18.22
C GLY A 96 7.98 -8.02 -17.07
N ALA A 97 9.01 -8.77 -16.69
CA ALA A 97 8.94 -9.70 -15.56
C ALA A 97 8.63 -8.98 -14.23
N MET A 98 9.23 -7.80 -13.99
CA MET A 98 8.94 -7.01 -12.79
C MET A 98 7.52 -6.45 -12.78
N LEU A 99 6.96 -6.02 -13.92
CA LEU A 99 5.57 -5.55 -13.98
C LEU A 99 4.59 -6.67 -13.65
N TRP A 100 4.80 -7.88 -14.19
CA TRP A 100 3.97 -9.03 -13.84
C TRP A 100 4.17 -9.46 -12.38
N HIS A 101 5.41 -9.41 -11.88
CA HIS A 101 5.72 -9.70 -10.49
C HIS A 101 4.91 -8.83 -9.51
N LEU A 102 4.79 -7.52 -9.78
CA LEU A 102 4.00 -6.62 -8.94
C LEU A 102 2.51 -7.00 -8.92
N ALA A 103 1.94 -7.36 -10.07
CA ALA A 103 0.57 -7.88 -10.14
C ALA A 103 0.41 -9.20 -9.37
N ALA A 104 1.37 -10.12 -9.50
CA ALA A 104 1.37 -11.41 -8.81
C ALA A 104 1.44 -11.25 -7.28
N THR A 105 2.31 -10.35 -6.80
CA THR A 105 2.43 -10.04 -5.37
C THR A 105 1.11 -9.48 -4.83
N GLU A 106 0.51 -8.51 -5.50
CA GLU A 106 -0.79 -7.95 -5.09
C GLU A 106 -1.88 -9.03 -5.07
N ARG A 107 -1.95 -9.92 -6.08
CA ARG A 107 -2.91 -11.06 -6.11
C ARG A 107 -2.72 -12.02 -4.93
N PHE A 108 -1.49 -12.36 -4.55
CA PHE A 108 -1.26 -13.24 -3.39
C PHE A 108 -1.65 -12.58 -2.06
N TYR A 109 -1.50 -11.26 -1.95
CA TYR A 109 -2.04 -10.52 -0.79
C TYR A 109 -3.57 -10.49 -0.78
N GLN A 110 -4.24 -10.44 -1.93
CA GLN A 110 -5.71 -10.59 -1.99
C GLN A 110 -6.16 -11.95 -1.48
N ILE A 111 -5.56 -13.03 -1.98
CA ILE A 111 -5.90 -14.40 -1.58
C ILE A 111 -5.69 -14.59 -0.07
N HIS A 112 -4.59 -14.06 0.45
CA HIS A 112 -4.32 -14.17 1.88
C HIS A 112 -5.28 -13.31 2.73
N SER A 113 -5.42 -12.02 2.43
CA SER A 113 -6.09 -11.07 3.34
C SER A 113 -7.60 -10.94 3.10
N PHE A 114 -8.07 -11.15 1.87
CA PHE A 114 -9.49 -11.06 1.54
C PHE A 114 -10.19 -12.41 1.58
N GLU A 115 -9.55 -13.45 1.04
CA GLU A 115 -10.12 -14.81 0.98
C GLU A 115 -9.78 -15.65 2.23
N GLY A 116 -8.91 -15.14 3.11
CA GLY A 116 -8.56 -15.77 4.38
C GLY A 116 -7.70 -17.03 4.25
N LYS A 117 -7.04 -17.25 3.10
CA LYS A 117 -6.13 -18.39 2.92
C LYS A 117 -4.81 -18.17 3.65
N LYS A 118 -4.18 -19.27 4.07
CA LYS A 118 -2.82 -19.20 4.62
C LYS A 118 -1.84 -18.80 3.51
N TRP A 119 -0.80 -18.05 3.86
CA TRP A 119 0.22 -17.68 2.89
C TRP A 119 0.86 -18.93 2.28
N GLY A 120 0.87 -19.03 0.95
CA GLY A 120 1.36 -20.19 0.20
C GLY A 120 0.28 -21.22 -0.16
N ASP A 121 -0.92 -21.14 0.43
CA ASP A 121 -2.06 -22.00 0.08
C ASP A 121 -2.86 -21.39 -1.07
N TRP A 122 -2.23 -21.34 -2.25
CA TRP A 122 -2.79 -20.72 -3.44
C TRP A 122 -3.67 -21.72 -4.23
N PRO A 123 -4.84 -21.29 -4.76
CA PRO A 123 -5.57 -22.07 -5.76
C PRO A 123 -4.67 -22.48 -6.92
N GLU A 124 -4.91 -23.65 -7.51
CA GLU A 124 -4.07 -24.17 -8.61
C GLU A 124 -4.05 -23.23 -9.84
N GLU A 125 -5.18 -22.58 -10.13
CA GLU A 125 -5.28 -21.57 -11.18
C GLU A 125 -4.39 -20.35 -10.89
N ASP A 126 -4.36 -19.86 -9.65
CA ASP A 126 -3.50 -18.76 -9.24
C ASP A 126 -2.02 -19.19 -9.22
N LYS A 127 -1.72 -20.42 -8.82
CA LYS A 127 -0.35 -20.95 -8.88
C LYS A 127 0.16 -20.93 -10.31
N ALA A 128 -0.63 -21.46 -11.24
CA ALA A 128 -0.28 -21.55 -12.65
C ALA A 128 -0.12 -20.16 -13.29
N ALA A 129 -0.99 -19.21 -12.93
CA ALA A 129 -0.97 -17.87 -13.50
C ALA A 129 0.11 -16.95 -12.91
N TRP A 130 0.46 -17.09 -11.63
CA TRP A 130 1.20 -16.04 -10.91
C TRP A 130 2.50 -16.50 -10.23
N SER A 131 2.70 -17.80 -9.97
CA SER A 131 3.86 -18.23 -9.15
C SER A 131 5.21 -17.92 -9.79
N THR A 132 5.34 -18.10 -11.10
CA THR A 132 6.59 -17.82 -11.82
C THR A 132 6.91 -16.32 -11.79
N ALA A 133 5.90 -15.46 -12.01
CA ALA A 133 6.06 -14.02 -11.93
C ALA A 133 6.37 -13.56 -10.50
N SER A 134 5.67 -14.10 -9.49
CA SER A 134 5.89 -13.78 -8.08
C SER A 134 7.31 -14.11 -7.61
N ARG A 135 7.87 -15.25 -8.02
CA ARG A 135 9.23 -15.63 -7.58
C ARG A 135 10.35 -14.89 -8.33
N LEU A 136 10.06 -14.38 -9.53
CA LEU A 136 11.10 -13.89 -10.46
C LEU A 136 12.20 -14.98 -10.66
N GLY A 137 13.41 -14.56 -11.05
CA GLY A 137 14.57 -15.45 -11.15
C GLY A 137 14.68 -16.17 -12.50
N ALA A 138 15.47 -17.25 -12.52
CA ALA A 138 15.90 -17.90 -13.76
C ALA A 138 14.73 -18.39 -14.63
N GLU A 139 13.70 -18.95 -14.02
CA GLU A 139 12.51 -19.41 -14.73
C GLU A 139 11.75 -18.23 -15.35
N ALA A 140 11.45 -17.19 -14.56
CA ALA A 140 10.79 -15.98 -15.06
C ALA A 140 11.58 -15.32 -16.20
N ARG A 141 12.92 -15.27 -16.09
CA ARG A 141 13.80 -14.78 -17.16
C ARG A 141 13.70 -15.59 -18.45
N GLN A 142 13.35 -16.87 -18.38
CA GLN A 142 13.22 -17.74 -19.55
C GLN A 142 11.80 -17.69 -20.14
N THR A 143 10.78 -17.57 -19.29
CA THR A 143 9.38 -17.76 -19.70
C THR A 143 8.59 -16.45 -19.85
N ILE A 144 8.93 -15.39 -19.11
CA ILE A 144 8.24 -14.10 -19.18
C ILE A 144 8.93 -13.20 -20.21
N LYS A 145 8.64 -13.45 -21.49
CA LYS A 145 9.19 -12.73 -22.65
C LYS A 145 8.19 -12.68 -23.79
N GLY A 146 8.34 -11.71 -24.69
CA GLY A 146 7.57 -11.61 -25.93
C GLY A 146 6.19 -10.97 -25.77
N HIS A 147 5.89 -10.40 -24.60
CA HIS A 147 4.61 -9.75 -24.32
C HIS A 147 4.69 -8.22 -24.52
N THR A 148 3.59 -7.63 -24.98
CA THR A 148 3.46 -6.17 -25.11
C THR A 148 3.34 -5.48 -23.75
N LEU A 149 3.57 -4.17 -23.72
CA LEU A 149 3.30 -3.37 -22.52
C LEU A 149 1.84 -3.55 -22.04
N ASP A 150 0.88 -3.48 -22.96
CA ASP A 150 -0.55 -3.62 -22.68
C ASP A 150 -0.90 -4.94 -21.98
N PHE A 151 -0.19 -6.03 -22.29
CA PHE A 151 -0.38 -7.30 -21.60
C PHE A 151 -0.08 -7.17 -20.09
N TYR A 152 1.05 -6.55 -19.74
CA TYR A 152 1.45 -6.34 -18.35
C TYR A 152 0.56 -5.31 -17.65
N LEU A 153 0.16 -4.24 -18.35
CA LEU A 153 -0.74 -3.23 -17.80
C LEU A 153 -2.12 -3.81 -17.50
N THR A 154 -2.65 -4.65 -18.39
CA THR A 154 -3.92 -5.36 -18.17
C THR A 154 -3.87 -6.20 -16.91
N LYS A 155 -2.78 -6.96 -16.69
CA LYS A 155 -2.59 -7.76 -15.46
C LYS A 155 -2.57 -6.89 -14.19
N LEU A 156 -1.85 -5.77 -14.23
CA LEU A 156 -1.78 -4.81 -13.12
C LEU A 156 -3.12 -4.15 -12.83
N GLU A 157 -3.89 -3.84 -13.87
CA GLU A 157 -5.21 -3.21 -13.78
C GLU A 157 -6.27 -4.18 -13.26
N GLU A 158 -6.33 -5.40 -13.80
CA GLU A 158 -7.24 -6.46 -13.36
C GLU A 158 -7.10 -6.71 -11.86
N VAL A 159 -5.87 -6.92 -11.39
CA VAL A 159 -5.58 -7.16 -9.97
C VAL A 159 -5.92 -5.92 -9.15
N ARG A 160 -5.52 -4.72 -9.56
CA ARG A 160 -5.84 -3.49 -8.81
C ARG A 160 -7.34 -3.24 -8.69
N ASN A 161 -8.10 -3.48 -9.75
CA ASN A 161 -9.55 -3.31 -9.73
C ASN A 161 -10.21 -4.24 -8.70
N GLN A 162 -9.75 -5.49 -8.62
CA GLN A 162 -10.19 -6.42 -7.56
C GLN A 162 -9.80 -5.93 -6.17
N THR A 163 -8.57 -5.42 -5.99
CA THR A 163 -8.13 -4.84 -4.71
C THR A 163 -9.03 -3.68 -4.28
N LEU A 164 -9.34 -2.76 -5.18
CA LEU A 164 -10.20 -1.61 -4.85
C LEU A 164 -11.63 -2.05 -4.50
N GLN A 165 -12.18 -3.03 -5.22
CA GLN A 165 -13.50 -3.57 -4.92
C GLN A 165 -13.55 -4.27 -3.55
N GLU A 166 -12.50 -4.99 -3.17
CA GLU A 166 -12.43 -5.63 -1.86
C GLU A 166 -12.17 -4.63 -0.73
N LEU A 167 -11.26 -3.67 -0.91
CA LEU A 167 -11.00 -2.63 0.08
C LEU A 167 -12.23 -1.76 0.37
N ALA A 168 -13.10 -1.52 -0.62
CA ALA A 168 -14.36 -0.80 -0.42
C ALA A 168 -15.36 -1.55 0.50
N LYS A 169 -15.16 -2.85 0.71
CA LYS A 169 -15.97 -3.69 1.61
C LYS A 169 -15.37 -3.76 3.03
N ARG A 170 -14.21 -3.15 3.27
CA ARG A 170 -13.50 -3.17 4.55
C ARG A 170 -13.51 -1.81 5.21
N ASP A 171 -13.34 -1.80 6.52
CA ASP A 171 -13.25 -0.59 7.32
C ASP A 171 -11.88 -0.47 8.01
N ASP A 172 -11.72 0.59 8.80
CA ASP A 172 -10.49 0.87 9.52
C ASP A 172 -10.24 -0.15 10.66
N ASP A 173 -11.28 -0.79 11.19
CA ASP A 173 -11.14 -1.86 12.19
C ASP A 173 -10.49 -3.09 11.55
N TRP A 174 -10.99 -3.54 10.38
CA TRP A 174 -10.35 -4.60 9.60
C TRP A 174 -8.90 -4.23 9.26
N LEU A 175 -8.64 -2.98 8.87
CA LEU A 175 -7.30 -2.53 8.52
C LEU A 175 -6.33 -2.64 9.71
N MET A 176 -6.84 -2.49 10.93
CA MET A 176 -6.07 -2.56 12.18
C MET A 176 -5.98 -3.97 12.78
N GLU A 177 -6.68 -4.97 12.24
CA GLU A 177 -6.57 -6.36 12.71
C GLU A 177 -5.14 -6.89 12.62
N VAL A 178 -4.64 -7.46 13.72
CA VAL A 178 -3.27 -7.96 13.85
C VAL A 178 -3.20 -9.47 13.60
N ASP A 179 -2.43 -9.85 12.58
CA ASP A 179 -1.92 -11.20 12.39
C ASP A 179 -0.66 -11.40 13.23
N LYS A 180 -0.72 -12.33 14.19
CA LYS A 180 0.37 -12.62 15.13
C LYS A 180 1.37 -13.63 14.60
N GLU A 181 1.03 -14.38 13.56
CA GLU A 181 1.81 -15.52 13.05
C GLU A 181 2.50 -15.20 11.71
N TRP A 182 2.51 -13.93 11.33
CA TRP A 182 3.11 -13.50 10.07
C TRP A 182 4.64 -13.68 10.06
N PRO A 183 5.28 -14.03 8.92
CA PRO A 183 6.70 -14.42 8.89
C PRO A 183 7.71 -13.40 9.44
N TRP A 184 7.41 -12.10 9.37
CA TRP A 184 8.28 -11.04 9.91
C TRP A 184 7.90 -10.59 11.34
N GLY A 185 6.95 -11.27 11.96
CA GLY A 185 6.38 -10.93 13.27
C GLY A 185 5.02 -10.26 13.19
N PRO A 186 4.40 -9.95 14.35
CA PRO A 186 3.04 -9.41 14.42
C PRO A 186 2.85 -8.17 13.54
N THR A 187 1.83 -8.21 12.68
CA THR A 187 1.59 -7.17 11.68
C THR A 187 0.09 -7.03 11.43
N ASN A 188 -0.38 -5.80 11.18
CA ASN A 188 -1.78 -5.58 10.82
C ASN A 188 -2.01 -5.58 9.31
N ASN A 189 -3.27 -5.63 8.89
CA ASN A 189 -3.63 -5.54 7.48
C ASN A 189 -3.13 -4.24 6.84
N TYR A 190 -3.08 -3.14 7.58
CA TYR A 190 -2.46 -1.90 7.13
C TYR A 190 -1.01 -2.11 6.70
N CYS A 191 -0.17 -2.69 7.55
CA CYS A 191 1.24 -2.89 7.26
C CYS A 191 1.44 -3.87 6.08
N LYS A 192 0.59 -4.90 5.98
CA LYS A 192 0.58 -5.82 4.82
C LYS A 192 0.30 -5.09 3.50
N TRP A 193 -0.73 -4.25 3.45
CA TRP A 193 -1.08 -3.52 2.23
C TRP A 193 -0.19 -2.30 1.94
N PHE A 194 0.34 -1.65 2.98
CA PHE A 194 1.42 -0.69 2.84
C PHE A 194 2.65 -1.36 2.24
N HIS A 195 3.00 -2.59 2.65
CA HIS A 195 4.08 -3.33 2.03
C HIS A 195 3.83 -3.56 0.53
N VAL A 196 2.62 -3.91 0.09
CA VAL A 196 2.30 -3.99 -1.35
C VAL A 196 2.61 -2.67 -2.08
N CYS A 197 2.25 -1.53 -1.49
CA CYS A 197 2.57 -0.21 -2.03
C CYS A 197 4.08 0.08 -2.02
N GLU A 198 4.77 -0.19 -0.91
CA GLU A 198 6.22 -0.01 -0.78
C GLU A 198 6.99 -0.90 -1.77
N HIS A 199 6.50 -2.11 -2.00
CA HIS A 199 7.08 -3.08 -2.91
C HIS A 199 7.07 -2.59 -4.38
N GLU A 200 6.01 -1.88 -4.79
CA GLU A 200 6.01 -1.15 -6.08
C GLU A 200 7.14 -0.09 -6.12
N SER A 201 7.32 0.68 -5.04
CA SER A 201 8.40 1.67 -4.94
C SER A 201 9.79 1.03 -5.01
N ASN A 202 9.97 -0.12 -4.36
CA ASN A 202 11.23 -0.88 -4.38
C ASN A 202 11.63 -1.24 -5.83
N HIS A 203 10.69 -1.83 -6.59
CA HIS A 203 10.95 -2.18 -7.99
C HIS A 203 10.97 -0.98 -8.95
N ASN A 204 10.32 0.13 -8.61
CA ASN A 204 10.41 1.35 -9.41
C ASN A 204 11.85 1.85 -9.56
N GLY A 205 12.67 1.73 -8.51
CA GLY A 205 14.10 2.03 -8.57
C GLY A 205 14.83 1.16 -9.59
N GLN A 206 14.57 -0.15 -9.57
CA GLN A 206 15.15 -1.12 -10.51
C GLN A 206 14.69 -0.85 -11.95
N ILE A 207 13.40 -0.60 -12.16
CA ILE A 207 12.81 -0.28 -13.46
C ILE A 207 13.45 1.00 -14.04
N LYS A 208 13.49 2.10 -13.28
CA LYS A 208 14.12 3.35 -13.73
C LYS A 208 15.60 3.16 -14.09
N TRP A 209 16.30 2.36 -13.31
CA TRP A 209 17.70 2.03 -13.56
C TRP A 209 17.89 1.29 -14.90
N LEU A 210 17.04 0.29 -15.18
CA LEU A 210 17.06 -0.45 -16.46
C LEU A 210 16.66 0.44 -17.64
N VAL A 211 15.59 1.21 -17.50
CA VAL A 211 15.11 2.13 -18.54
C VAL A 211 16.22 3.07 -19.00
N SER A 212 17.01 3.61 -18.08
CA SER A 212 18.15 4.50 -18.41
C SER A 212 19.31 3.81 -19.17
N ARG A 213 19.31 2.47 -19.25
CA ARG A 213 20.36 1.64 -19.86
C ARG A 213 19.89 0.90 -21.11
N LEU A 214 18.62 1.03 -21.47
CA LEU A 214 18.07 0.41 -22.67
C LEU A 214 18.87 0.82 -23.92
N PRO A 215 19.13 -0.11 -24.85
CA PRO A 215 19.74 0.22 -26.13
C PRO A 215 18.96 1.30 -26.90
N SER A 216 17.62 1.30 -26.79
CA SER A 216 16.73 2.31 -27.37
C SER A 216 16.89 3.71 -26.75
N ALA A 217 17.22 3.80 -25.46
CA ALA A 217 17.46 5.07 -24.77
C ALA A 217 18.70 5.81 -25.30
N LYS A 218 19.67 5.07 -25.86
CA LYS A 218 20.85 5.65 -26.53
C LYS A 218 20.54 6.25 -27.89
N LYS A 219 19.44 5.83 -28.54
CA LYS A 219 19.02 6.32 -29.87
C LYS A 219 18.21 7.62 -29.79
N LYS A 220 17.77 8.03 -28.60
CA LYS A 220 16.96 9.24 -28.36
C LYS A 220 17.78 10.47 -27.91
N LYS A 221 19.12 10.35 -27.83
CA LYS A 221 20.07 11.44 -27.63
C LYS A 221 20.78 11.74 -28.93
#